data_AF-A0A966FH00-F1
#
_entry.id   AF-A0A966FH00-F1
#
_cell.length_a   1.000
_cell.length_b   1.000
_cell.length_c   1.000
_cell.angle_alpha   90.00
_cell.angle_beta   90.00
_cell.angle_gamma   90.00
#
_symmetry.space_group_name_H-M   'P 1'
#
loop_
_entity.id
_entity.type
_entity.pdbx_description
1 polymer ?
#
loop_
_entity_poly.entity_id
_entity_poly.type
_entity_poly.pdbx_seq_one_letter_code
_entity_poly.pdbx_strand_id
1 'polypeptide(L)'
;MQDKKTMNFNDLEQWLNERRVTEVECLVPDLTGVARGKILPRAKFTEDRGMRLPQAIVAMGVTGEFPESGPYYDVVDPTDKDMQLRPDPNTVRIVPWATDPTAQVIHDCFDHEGNLVPYAPRSVLRRVCELYAAEGLQPIVAPELEFYLTARNTDPNTLLKAPIGRSGRSETSRQAYSIDAVNEFDPLFEEIYDFSDKMELNVDTLIHEVGAGQMEINFFHAEP
;
A
#
# COMPACT_ATOMS: atom_id res chain seq x y z
N MET A 1 -22.39 1.45 9.03
CA MET A 1 -20.97 1.25 9.37
C MET A 1 -20.94 0.35 10.59
N GLN A 2 -20.55 -0.93 10.44
CA GLN A 2 -20.37 -1.78 11.62
C GLN A 2 -19.12 -1.29 12.36
N ASP A 3 -19.21 -1.07 13.66
CA ASP A 3 -18.04 -0.86 14.52
C ASP A 3 -17.10 -2.06 14.35
N LYS A 4 -16.09 -1.93 13.48
CA LYS A 4 -15.07 -2.96 13.32
C LYS A 4 -14.26 -2.95 14.61
N LYS A 5 -14.47 -3.97 15.45
CA LYS A 5 -13.73 -4.16 16.71
C LYS A 5 -12.24 -4.00 16.43
N THR A 6 -11.59 -3.05 17.11
CA THR A 6 -10.13 -2.86 17.00
C THR A 6 -9.42 -4.16 17.37
N MET A 7 -8.67 -4.73 16.44
CA MET A 7 -7.86 -5.92 16.67
C MET A 7 -6.65 -5.56 17.52
N ASN A 8 -6.37 -6.38 18.53
CA ASN A 8 -5.10 -6.35 19.25
C ASN A 8 -4.13 -7.41 18.69
N PHE A 9 -2.93 -7.51 19.26
CA PHE A 9 -1.92 -8.45 18.79
C PHE A 9 -2.34 -9.92 18.95
N ASN A 10 -3.09 -10.29 19.99
CA ASN A 10 -3.58 -11.66 20.15
C ASN A 10 -4.65 -11.99 19.08
N ASP A 11 -5.51 -11.02 18.75
CA ASP A 11 -6.47 -11.17 17.65
C ASP A 11 -5.73 -11.36 16.32
N LEU A 12 -4.63 -10.62 16.09
CA LEU A 12 -3.75 -10.80 14.93
C LEU A 12 -3.13 -12.21 14.89
N GLU A 13 -2.59 -12.70 16.01
CA GLU A 13 -2.01 -14.04 16.07
C GLU A 13 -3.05 -15.11 15.74
N GLN A 14 -4.28 -14.97 16.27
CA GLN A 14 -5.39 -15.86 15.95
C GLN A 14 -5.73 -15.79 14.45
N TRP A 15 -5.86 -14.58 13.89
CA TRP A 15 -6.16 -14.37 12.48
C TRP A 15 -5.13 -15.03 11.56
N LEU A 16 -3.84 -14.89 11.90
CA LEU A 16 -2.72 -15.52 11.17
C LEU A 16 -2.76 -17.04 11.26
N ASN A 17 -3.09 -17.58 12.44
CA ASN A 17 -3.19 -19.03 12.67
C ASN A 17 -4.35 -19.67 11.90
N GLU A 18 -5.52 -19.04 11.90
CA GLU A 18 -6.71 -19.50 11.18
C GLU A 18 -6.45 -19.63 9.66
N ARG A 19 -5.62 -18.73 9.13
CA ARG A 19 -5.22 -18.70 7.71
C ARG A 19 -3.93 -19.46 7.41
N ARG A 20 -3.33 -20.10 8.42
CA ARG A 20 -2.09 -20.88 8.31
C ARG A 20 -0.93 -20.09 7.68
N VAL A 21 -0.85 -18.80 8.00
CA VAL A 21 0.17 -17.90 7.46
C VAL A 21 1.57 -18.37 7.88
N THR A 22 2.47 -18.50 6.92
CA THR A 22 3.87 -18.91 7.11
C THR A 22 4.84 -17.74 7.05
N GLU A 23 4.47 -16.66 6.36
CA GLU A 23 5.29 -15.46 6.17
C GLU A 23 4.47 -14.18 6.37
N VAL A 24 5.12 -13.15 6.91
CA VAL A 24 4.51 -11.84 7.12
C VAL A 24 5.36 -10.77 6.47
N GLU A 25 4.80 -10.06 5.50
CA GLU A 25 5.35 -8.83 4.94
C GLU A 25 5.07 -7.68 5.91
N CYS A 26 6.10 -7.22 6.59
CA CYS A 26 6.01 -6.07 7.48
C CYS A 26 6.27 -4.81 6.67
N LEU A 27 5.29 -3.92 6.54
CA LEU A 27 5.33 -2.77 5.63
C LEU A 27 5.34 -1.43 6.39
N VAL A 28 6.11 -0.47 5.90
CA VAL A 28 6.10 0.94 6.29
C VAL A 28 6.22 1.80 5.03
N PRO A 29 5.34 2.78 4.82
CA PRO A 29 5.49 3.72 3.71
C PRO A 29 6.63 4.70 3.99
N ASP A 30 7.50 4.92 3.00
CA ASP A 30 8.42 6.06 3.01
C ASP A 30 7.72 7.36 2.57
N LEU A 31 8.43 8.50 2.62
CA LEU A 31 7.90 9.81 2.25
C LEU A 31 7.49 9.94 0.78
N THR A 32 7.93 9.00 -0.07
CA THR A 32 7.52 8.93 -1.49
C THR A 32 6.32 8.01 -1.71
N GLY A 33 5.84 7.35 -0.66
CA GLY A 33 4.74 6.39 -0.70
C GLY A 33 5.17 4.96 -1.04
N VAL A 34 6.47 4.70 -1.23
CA VAL A 34 6.96 3.35 -1.51
C VAL A 34 6.93 2.51 -0.23
N ALA A 35 6.38 1.31 -0.33
CA ALA A 35 6.38 0.36 0.78
C ALA A 35 7.82 -0.17 1.02
N ARG A 36 8.34 0.05 2.23
CA ARG A 36 9.62 -0.45 2.73
C ARG A 36 9.36 -1.46 3.83
N GLY A 37 10.25 -2.42 4.02
CA GLY A 37 9.95 -3.48 4.99
C GLY A 37 10.90 -4.66 5.03
N LYS A 38 10.42 -5.70 5.72
CA LYS A 38 11.04 -7.02 5.77
C LYS A 38 9.95 -8.08 5.64
N ILE A 39 10.28 -9.19 4.99
CA ILE A 39 9.48 -10.41 5.07
C ILE A 39 10.02 -11.23 6.24
N LEU A 40 9.16 -11.56 7.20
CA LEU A 40 9.52 -12.32 8.38
C LEU A 40 8.82 -13.69 8.37
N PRO A 41 9.52 -14.78 8.68
CA PRO A 41 8.87 -16.04 8.99
C PRO A 41 7.91 -15.89 10.17
N ARG A 42 6.77 -16.59 10.12
CA ARG A 42 5.68 -16.53 11.10
C ARG A 42 6.16 -16.61 12.56
N ALA A 43 7.09 -17.51 12.85
CA ALA A 43 7.61 -17.69 14.21
C ALA A 43 8.37 -16.46 14.72
N LYS A 44 9.21 -15.87 13.86
CA LYS A 44 9.99 -14.68 14.19
C LYS A 44 9.11 -13.45 14.38
N PHE A 45 8.07 -13.29 13.55
CA PHE A 45 7.11 -12.22 13.72
C PHE A 45 6.40 -12.24 15.09
N THR A 46 6.02 -13.43 15.59
CA THR A 46 5.43 -13.56 16.94
C THR A 46 6.41 -13.22 18.05
N GLU A 47 7.65 -13.69 17.93
CA GLU A 47 8.68 -13.46 18.93
C GLU A 47 9.05 -11.98 19.03
N ASP A 48 9.33 -11.36 17.89
CA ASP A 48 9.79 -9.97 17.81
C ASP A 48 8.66 -8.95 18.00
N ARG A 49 7.40 -9.36 17.77
CA ARG A 49 6.19 -8.51 17.80
C ARG A 49 6.34 -7.19 17.02
N GLY A 50 7.05 -7.27 15.90
CA GLY A 50 7.44 -6.14 15.09
C GLY A 50 8.81 -6.34 14.46
N MET A 51 9.45 -5.26 14.06
CA MET A 51 10.81 -5.29 13.51
C MET A 51 11.58 -4.01 13.81
N ARG A 52 12.86 -3.98 13.44
CA ARG A 52 13.68 -2.77 13.45
C ARG A 52 14.17 -2.44 12.06
N LEU A 53 14.14 -1.15 11.72
CA LEU A 53 14.70 -0.60 10.50
C LEU A 53 15.33 0.77 10.79
N PRO A 54 16.39 1.16 10.08
CA PRO A 54 17.01 2.47 10.24
C PRO A 54 16.04 3.60 9.87
N GLN A 55 16.17 4.77 10.50
CA GLN A 55 15.36 5.95 10.19
C GLN A 55 15.44 6.38 8.73
N ALA A 56 16.60 6.21 8.11
CA ALA A 56 16.86 6.65 6.75
C ALA A 56 15.91 6.03 5.71
N ILE A 57 15.28 4.87 5.99
CA ILE A 57 14.30 4.27 5.05
C ILE A 57 13.11 5.20 4.78
N VAL A 58 12.74 6.04 5.75
CA VAL A 58 11.57 6.92 5.64
C VAL A 58 11.86 8.07 4.67
N ALA A 59 13.11 8.50 4.59
CA ALA A 59 13.55 9.60 3.74
C ALA A 59 14.14 9.15 2.39
N MET A 60 14.18 7.83 2.13
CA MET A 60 14.72 7.28 0.89
C MET A 60 13.94 7.77 -0.33
N GLY A 61 14.65 8.18 -1.38
CA GLY A 61 14.06 8.59 -2.64
C GLY A 61 13.52 7.40 -3.46
N VAL A 62 12.74 7.72 -4.50
CA VAL A 62 12.16 6.72 -5.41
C VAL A 62 13.21 5.88 -6.14
N THR A 63 14.42 6.44 -6.35
CA THR A 63 15.57 5.76 -6.96
C THR A 63 16.36 4.90 -5.96
N GLY A 64 15.99 4.92 -4.67
CA GLY A 64 16.72 4.24 -3.59
C GLY A 64 17.87 5.05 -2.99
N GLU A 65 18.12 6.26 -3.50
CA GLU A 65 19.14 7.17 -2.97
C GLU A 65 18.68 7.85 -1.67
N PHE A 66 19.64 8.17 -0.81
CA PHE A 66 19.38 8.94 0.39
C PHE A 66 19.60 10.44 0.11
N PRO A 67 18.79 11.33 0.72
CA PRO A 67 18.99 12.76 0.57
C PRO A 67 20.36 13.15 1.16
N GLU A 68 21.13 13.97 0.45
CA GLU A 68 22.43 14.46 0.92
C GLU A 68 22.35 15.81 1.66
N SER A 69 21.22 16.53 1.49
CA SER A 69 20.98 17.83 2.13
C SER A 69 19.49 18.20 2.12
N GLY A 70 19.15 19.22 2.90
CA GLY A 70 17.81 19.80 2.94
C GLY A 70 16.84 19.07 3.87
N PRO A 71 15.54 19.44 3.84
CA PRO A 71 14.60 19.05 4.88
C PRO A 71 14.44 17.54 5.08
N TYR A 72 14.59 16.74 4.02
CA TYR A 72 14.51 15.27 4.08
C TYR A 72 15.76 14.63 4.71
N TYR A 73 16.92 15.27 4.57
CA TYR A 73 18.14 14.86 5.27
C TYR A 73 18.08 15.28 6.75
N ASP A 74 17.63 16.50 7.01
CA ASP A 74 17.65 17.11 8.35
C ASP A 74 16.74 16.39 9.37
N VAL A 75 15.73 15.64 8.92
CA VAL A 75 14.84 14.86 9.80
C VAL A 75 15.42 13.52 10.25
N VAL A 76 16.42 12.98 9.54
CA VAL A 76 17.08 11.72 9.89
C VAL A 76 18.22 12.00 10.87
N ASP A 77 18.29 11.26 11.97
CA ASP A 77 19.40 11.40 12.93
C ASP A 77 20.73 11.09 12.22
N PRO A 78 21.81 11.89 12.39
CA PRO A 78 23.10 11.65 11.76
C PRO A 78 23.70 10.27 12.05
N THR A 79 23.27 9.61 13.13
CA THR A 79 23.69 8.25 13.50
C THR A 79 22.78 7.15 12.94
N ASP A 80 21.74 7.51 12.18
CA ASP A 80 20.75 6.63 11.56
C ASP A 80 20.25 5.53 12.51
N LYS A 81 19.67 5.97 13.62
CA LYS A 81 19.22 5.07 14.68
C LYS A 81 18.11 4.16 14.16
N ASP A 82 18.09 2.92 14.65
CA ASP A 82 16.97 2.02 14.39
C ASP A 82 15.68 2.56 15.00
N MET A 83 14.60 2.47 14.24
CA MET A 83 13.23 2.63 14.73
C MET A 83 12.69 1.26 15.19
N GLN A 84 11.78 1.28 16.16
CA GLN A 84 10.95 0.14 16.52
C GLN A 84 9.66 0.19 15.70
N LEU A 85 9.47 -0.76 14.81
CA LEU A 85 8.29 -0.85 13.97
C LEU A 85 7.30 -1.80 14.63
N ARG A 86 6.11 -1.30 14.97
CA ARG A 86 5.07 -2.08 15.64
C ARG A 86 3.90 -2.30 14.68
N PRO A 87 3.42 -3.55 14.51
CA PRO A 87 2.32 -3.83 13.59
C PRO A 87 1.04 -3.16 14.06
N ASP A 88 0.25 -2.65 13.13
CA ASP A 88 -1.15 -2.31 13.34
C ASP A 88 -2.02 -3.51 12.93
N PRO A 89 -2.56 -4.29 13.89
CA PRO A 89 -3.37 -5.47 13.62
C PRO A 89 -4.54 -5.24 12.68
N ASN A 90 -5.11 -4.04 12.63
CA ASN A 90 -6.29 -3.74 11.81
C ASN A 90 -5.98 -3.68 10.30
N THR A 91 -4.70 -3.55 9.98
CA THR A 91 -4.19 -3.45 8.61
C THR A 91 -3.80 -4.79 8.00
N VAL A 92 -3.87 -5.88 8.77
CA VAL A 92 -3.50 -7.21 8.27
C VAL A 92 -4.37 -7.59 7.08
N ARG A 93 -3.74 -8.04 6.00
CA ARG A 93 -4.38 -8.59 4.80
C ARG A 93 -3.64 -9.82 4.30
N ILE A 94 -4.34 -10.73 3.62
CA ILE A 94 -3.66 -11.82 2.91
C ILE A 94 -3.00 -11.27 1.65
N VAL A 95 -1.93 -11.89 1.19
CA VAL A 95 -1.27 -11.58 -0.09
C VAL A 95 -1.73 -12.63 -1.11
N PRO A 96 -2.78 -12.37 -1.92
CA PRO A 96 -3.47 -13.42 -2.66
C PRO A 96 -2.69 -13.96 -3.86
N TRP A 97 -1.65 -13.25 -4.32
CA TRP A 97 -0.74 -13.68 -5.37
C TRP A 97 0.49 -14.43 -4.85
N ALA A 98 0.70 -14.51 -3.54
CA ALA A 98 1.82 -15.26 -2.97
C ALA A 98 1.60 -16.77 -3.14
N THR A 99 2.68 -17.48 -3.49
CA THR A 99 2.66 -18.95 -3.62
C THR A 99 2.40 -19.62 -2.28
N ASP A 100 3.07 -19.15 -1.23
CA ASP A 100 2.90 -19.61 0.14
C ASP A 100 1.89 -18.73 0.89
N PRO A 101 1.23 -19.24 1.95
CA PRO A 101 0.32 -18.45 2.76
C PRO A 101 1.02 -17.24 3.42
N THR A 102 0.92 -16.08 2.78
CA THR A 102 1.57 -14.86 3.20
C THR A 102 0.55 -13.80 3.58
N ALA A 103 0.82 -13.08 4.66
CA ALA A 103 0.05 -11.89 5.05
C ALA A 103 0.93 -10.64 4.98
N GLN A 104 0.32 -9.49 4.79
CA GLN A 104 0.98 -8.19 4.92
C GLN A 104 0.37 -7.41 6.08
N VAL A 105 1.20 -6.67 6.81
CA VAL A 105 0.78 -5.83 7.95
C VAL A 105 1.53 -4.51 7.91
N ILE A 106 0.80 -3.40 7.98
CA ILE A 106 1.39 -2.07 8.07
C ILE A 106 1.87 -1.83 9.51
N HIS A 107 3.04 -1.22 9.65
CA HIS A 107 3.66 -0.91 10.93
C HIS A 107 3.71 0.60 11.15
N ASP A 108 3.57 1.01 12.41
CA ASP A 108 3.86 2.36 12.87
C ASP A 108 5.32 2.42 13.38
N CYS A 109 6.00 3.52 13.11
CA CYS A 109 7.40 3.74 13.48
C CYS A 109 7.51 4.43 14.85
N PHE A 110 8.27 3.83 15.76
CA PHE A 110 8.55 4.38 17.08
C PHE A 110 10.05 4.61 17.29
N ASP A 111 10.41 5.64 18.04
CA ASP A 111 11.77 5.84 18.53
C ASP A 111 12.10 4.91 19.73
N HIS A 112 13.29 5.07 20.30
CA HIS A 112 13.74 4.28 21.45
C HIS A 112 13.03 4.65 22.76
N GLU A 113 12.45 5.84 22.84
CA GLU A 113 11.67 6.33 23.98
C GLU A 113 10.20 5.86 23.89
N GLY A 114 9.82 5.27 22.75
CA GLY A 114 8.48 4.77 22.50
C GLY A 114 7.52 5.83 21.95
N ASN A 115 8.03 6.98 21.50
CA ASN A 115 7.24 7.99 20.79
C ASN A 115 7.13 7.65 19.30
N LEU A 116 6.06 8.08 18.65
CA LEU A 116 5.94 7.97 17.19
C LEU A 116 7.02 8.82 16.51
N VAL A 117 7.65 8.25 15.48
CA VAL A 117 8.59 8.99 14.63
C VAL A 117 7.80 10.06 13.87
N PRO A 118 8.07 11.36 14.11
CA PRO A 118 7.13 12.42 13.76
C PRO A 118 7.06 12.73 12.26
N TYR A 119 8.05 12.29 11.50
CA TYR A 119 8.13 12.47 10.04
C TYR A 119 7.76 11.20 9.26
N ALA A 120 7.44 10.09 9.93
CA ALA A 120 6.89 8.93 9.24
C ALA A 120 5.48 9.25 8.69
N PRO A 121 5.15 8.92 7.42
CA PRO A 121 3.90 9.33 6.78
C PRO A 121 2.63 9.02 7.60
N ARG A 122 2.56 7.83 8.22
CA ARG A 122 1.42 7.44 9.07
C ARG A 122 1.32 8.25 10.36
N SER A 123 2.46 8.62 10.96
CA SER A 123 2.48 9.52 12.11
C SER A 123 2.02 10.93 11.73
N VAL A 124 2.44 11.41 10.56
CA VAL A 124 2.00 12.71 10.03
C VAL A 124 0.49 12.70 9.77
N LEU A 125 -0.03 11.64 9.14
CA LEU A 125 -1.46 11.48 8.88
C LEU A 125 -2.28 11.45 10.18
N ARG A 126 -1.83 10.69 11.18
CA ARG A 126 -2.46 10.64 12.51
C ARG A 126 -2.57 12.04 13.13
N ARG A 127 -1.47 12.81 13.10
CA ARG A 127 -1.45 14.19 13.59
C ARG A 127 -2.43 15.09 12.83
N VAL A 128 -2.52 14.96 11.50
CA VAL A 128 -3.50 15.72 10.70
C VAL A 128 -4.94 15.36 11.10
N CYS A 129 -5.23 14.08 11.33
CA CYS A 129 -6.55 13.64 11.80
C CYS A 129 -6.87 14.18 13.20
N GLU A 130 -5.90 14.21 14.10
CA GLU A 130 -6.04 14.82 15.43
C GLU A 130 -6.34 16.34 15.35
N LEU A 131 -5.76 17.04 14.38
CA LEU A 131 -6.07 18.46 14.14
C LEU A 131 -7.52 18.67 13.69
N TYR A 132 -8.04 17.82 12.79
CA TYR A 132 -9.45 17.85 12.43
C TYR A 132 -10.35 17.54 13.64
N ALA A 133 -10.00 16.52 14.41
CA ALA A 133 -10.77 16.12 15.60
C ALA A 133 -10.81 17.23 16.67
N ALA A 134 -9.73 18.01 16.84
CA ALA A 134 -9.69 19.15 17.75
C ALA A 134 -10.68 20.26 17.38
N GLU A 135 -11.01 20.40 16.09
CA GLU A 135 -12.04 21.29 15.57
C GLU A 135 -13.43 20.65 15.54
N GLY A 136 -13.58 19.42 16.05
CA GLY A 136 -14.83 18.65 16.00
C GLY A 136 -15.19 18.14 14.60
N LEU A 137 -14.21 18.04 13.71
CA LEU A 137 -14.37 17.56 12.33
C LEU A 137 -13.84 16.11 12.20
N GLN A 138 -14.49 15.33 11.34
CA GLN A 138 -14.06 13.97 10.99
C GLN A 138 -13.72 13.94 9.49
N PRO A 139 -12.44 13.79 9.10
CA PRO A 139 -12.07 13.71 7.69
C PRO A 139 -12.50 12.36 7.11
N ILE A 140 -13.02 12.39 5.87
CA ILE A 140 -13.40 11.23 5.09
C ILE A 140 -12.76 11.36 3.70
N VAL A 141 -12.11 10.29 3.22
CA VAL A 141 -11.36 10.29 1.97
C VAL A 141 -11.88 9.19 1.05
N ALA A 142 -11.98 9.50 -0.24
CA ALA A 142 -12.30 8.57 -1.33
C ALA A 142 -11.18 8.67 -2.38
N PRO A 143 -10.28 7.68 -2.45
CA PRO A 143 -9.26 7.67 -3.49
C PRO A 143 -9.82 7.14 -4.82
N GLU A 144 -9.45 7.80 -5.91
CA GLU A 144 -9.65 7.37 -7.29
C GLU A 144 -8.28 7.06 -7.87
N LEU A 145 -8.02 5.78 -8.16
CA LEU A 145 -6.71 5.32 -8.63
C LEU A 145 -6.73 5.16 -10.14
N GLU A 146 -6.25 6.18 -10.84
CA GLU A 146 -5.92 6.10 -12.25
C GLU A 146 -4.57 5.40 -12.47
N PHE A 147 -4.52 4.49 -13.45
CA PHE A 147 -3.29 3.80 -13.85
C PHE A 147 -3.28 3.49 -15.35
N TYR A 148 -2.09 3.17 -15.87
CA TYR A 148 -1.90 2.77 -17.26
C TYR A 148 -1.54 1.30 -17.35
N LEU A 149 -2.30 0.56 -18.16
CA LEU A 149 -1.89 -0.74 -18.65
C LEU A 149 -0.91 -0.54 -19.80
N THR A 150 0.25 -1.18 -19.71
CA THR A 150 1.29 -1.12 -20.75
C THR A 150 1.64 -2.52 -21.23
N ALA A 151 1.95 -2.65 -22.52
CA ALA A 151 2.60 -3.83 -23.04
C ALA A 151 3.95 -4.00 -22.33
N ARG A 152 4.35 -5.26 -22.10
CA ARG A 152 5.63 -5.58 -21.48
C ARG A 152 6.77 -4.83 -22.19
N ASN A 153 7.42 -3.94 -21.45
CA ASN A 153 8.53 -3.14 -21.93
C ASN A 153 9.83 -3.68 -21.30
N THR A 154 10.67 -4.30 -22.12
CA THR A 154 11.95 -4.87 -21.65
C THR A 154 13.15 -3.96 -21.94
N ASP A 155 12.96 -2.92 -22.75
CA ASP A 155 13.99 -1.94 -23.07
C ASP A 155 13.51 -0.54 -22.63
N PRO A 156 14.07 0.02 -21.55
CA PRO A 156 13.64 1.31 -21.01
C PRO A 156 13.84 2.47 -21.98
N ASN A 157 14.59 2.29 -23.07
CA ASN A 157 14.76 3.31 -24.12
C ASN A 157 13.62 3.31 -25.15
N THR A 158 12.70 2.35 -25.07
CA THR A 158 11.57 2.25 -25.98
C THR A 158 10.31 2.85 -25.37
N LEU A 159 9.52 3.56 -26.18
CA LEU A 159 8.26 4.14 -25.74
C LEU A 159 7.29 3.05 -25.26
N LEU A 160 6.58 3.34 -24.18
CA LEU A 160 5.48 2.51 -23.70
C LEU A 160 4.37 2.44 -24.76
N LYS A 161 3.73 1.28 -24.84
CA LYS A 161 2.63 1.01 -25.77
C LYS A 161 1.47 0.41 -24.98
N ALA A 162 0.24 0.64 -25.44
CA ALA A 162 -0.91 -0.06 -24.91
C ALA A 162 -0.77 -1.58 -25.15
N PRO A 163 -1.20 -2.44 -24.21
CA PRO A 163 -1.20 -3.88 -24.39
C PRO A 163 -2.17 -4.32 -25.49
N ILE A 164 -2.01 -5.57 -25.92
CA ILE A 164 -2.92 -6.23 -26.85
C ILE A 164 -4.08 -6.80 -26.03
N GLY A 165 -5.31 -6.37 -26.34
CA GLY A 165 -6.53 -6.86 -25.72
C GLY A 165 -6.95 -8.23 -26.26
N ARG A 166 -8.05 -8.77 -25.71
CA ARG A 166 -8.59 -10.09 -26.10
C ARG A 166 -8.92 -10.21 -27.59
N SER A 167 -9.23 -9.11 -28.28
CA SER A 167 -9.47 -9.09 -29.73
C SER A 167 -8.20 -9.28 -30.58
N GLY A 168 -7.02 -9.32 -29.94
CA GLY A 168 -5.73 -9.36 -30.62
C GLY A 168 -5.28 -8.00 -31.16
N ARG A 169 -5.95 -6.91 -30.76
CA ARG A 169 -5.62 -5.53 -31.17
C ARG A 169 -5.16 -4.73 -29.96
N SER A 170 -4.21 -3.83 -30.18
CA SER A 170 -3.88 -2.79 -29.21
C SER A 170 -4.82 -1.60 -29.40
N GLU A 171 -5.12 -0.90 -28.33
CA GLU A 171 -5.79 0.40 -28.44
C GLU A 171 -4.93 1.41 -29.21
N THR A 172 -5.58 2.13 -30.11
CA THR A 172 -4.95 3.14 -30.96
C THR A 172 -5.49 4.55 -30.71
N SER A 173 -6.54 4.70 -29.90
CA SER A 173 -7.19 5.97 -29.63
C SER A 173 -7.72 6.03 -28.21
N ARG A 174 -8.06 7.25 -27.76
CA ARG A 174 -8.74 7.51 -26.49
C ARG A 174 -10.15 6.92 -26.53
N GLN A 175 -10.51 6.14 -25.51
CA GLN A 175 -11.78 5.39 -25.42
C GLN A 175 -12.46 5.64 -24.06
N ALA A 176 -12.43 6.88 -23.55
CA ALA A 176 -13.02 7.24 -22.27
C ALA A 176 -14.47 6.73 -22.14
N TYR A 177 -14.76 6.08 -21.01
CA TYR A 177 -16.05 5.43 -20.67
C TYR A 177 -16.51 4.31 -21.63
N SER A 178 -15.62 3.78 -22.48
CA SER A 178 -15.97 2.70 -23.41
C SER A 178 -15.99 1.35 -22.70
N ILE A 179 -17.17 0.73 -22.63
CA ILE A 179 -17.35 -0.62 -22.10
C ILE A 179 -16.60 -1.65 -22.94
N ASP A 180 -16.60 -1.50 -24.27
CA ASP A 180 -15.86 -2.42 -25.14
C ASP A 180 -14.35 -2.35 -24.91
N ALA A 181 -13.82 -1.16 -24.59
CA ALA A 181 -12.40 -0.96 -24.30
C ALA A 181 -12.00 -1.57 -22.94
N VAL A 182 -12.83 -1.40 -21.90
CA VAL A 182 -12.65 -2.12 -20.62
C VAL A 182 -12.68 -3.63 -20.87
N ASN A 183 -13.65 -4.10 -21.65
CA ASN A 183 -13.84 -5.52 -21.90
C ASN A 183 -12.68 -6.19 -22.63
N GLU A 184 -11.82 -5.42 -23.31
CA GLU A 184 -10.61 -5.95 -23.93
C GLU A 184 -9.63 -6.55 -22.91
N PHE A 185 -9.70 -6.13 -21.65
CA PHE A 185 -8.84 -6.56 -20.55
C PHE A 185 -9.61 -7.27 -19.41
N ASP A 186 -10.84 -7.75 -19.68
CA ASP A 186 -11.70 -8.45 -18.71
C ASP A 186 -10.95 -9.42 -17.77
N PRO A 187 -10.10 -10.35 -18.27
CA PRO A 187 -9.44 -11.33 -17.37
C PRO A 187 -8.54 -10.69 -16.31
N LEU A 188 -7.93 -9.54 -16.60
CA LEU A 188 -7.11 -8.81 -15.64
C LEU A 188 -7.98 -8.17 -14.56
N PHE A 189 -9.09 -7.55 -14.96
CA PHE A 189 -9.95 -6.86 -14.01
C PHE A 189 -10.68 -7.84 -13.08
N GLU A 190 -11.12 -8.99 -13.60
CA GLU A 190 -11.66 -10.07 -12.76
C GLU A 190 -10.62 -10.52 -11.71
N GLU A 191 -9.34 -10.66 -12.08
CA GLU A 191 -8.28 -10.98 -11.13
C GLU A 191 -8.05 -9.87 -10.09
N ILE A 192 -8.10 -8.60 -10.50
CA ILE A 192 -8.01 -7.45 -9.59
C ILE A 192 -9.19 -7.43 -8.60
N TYR A 193 -10.42 -7.72 -9.05
CA TYR A 193 -11.58 -7.82 -8.17
C TYR A 193 -11.46 -8.98 -7.19
N ASP A 194 -11.09 -10.17 -7.68
CA ASP A 194 -10.86 -11.35 -6.84
C ASP A 194 -9.79 -11.11 -5.76
N PHE A 195 -8.72 -10.38 -6.11
CA PHE A 195 -7.66 -10.03 -5.16
C PHE A 195 -8.10 -8.95 -4.19
N SER A 196 -8.80 -7.92 -4.68
CA SER A 196 -9.38 -6.87 -3.84
C SER A 196 -10.32 -7.43 -2.79
N ASP A 197 -11.20 -8.37 -3.16
CA ASP A 197 -12.12 -9.05 -2.25
C ASP A 197 -11.37 -9.85 -1.19
N LYS A 198 -10.36 -10.65 -1.60
CA LYS A 198 -9.51 -11.41 -0.66
C LYS A 198 -8.73 -10.50 0.29
N MET A 199 -8.35 -9.31 -0.18
CA MET A 199 -7.67 -8.28 0.59
C MET A 199 -8.63 -7.34 1.32
N GLU A 200 -9.93 -7.62 1.36
CA GLU A 200 -10.94 -6.78 2.01
C GLU A 200 -10.79 -5.29 1.61
N LEU A 201 -10.51 -5.03 0.33
CA LEU A 201 -10.45 -3.69 -0.26
C LEU A 201 -11.83 -3.36 -0.81
N ASN A 202 -12.39 -2.23 -0.37
CA ASN A 202 -13.72 -1.80 -0.77
C ASN A 202 -13.67 -1.10 -2.15
N VAL A 203 -13.50 -1.87 -3.21
CA VAL A 203 -13.58 -1.37 -4.59
C VAL A 203 -15.04 -1.10 -4.96
N ASP A 204 -15.31 0.02 -5.63
CA ASP A 204 -16.64 0.45 -6.07
C ASP A 204 -16.82 0.27 -7.58
N THR A 205 -16.09 1.03 -8.39
CA THR A 205 -16.26 1.05 -9.85
C THR A 205 -14.92 0.99 -10.58
N LEU A 206 -14.96 0.54 -11.83
CA LEU A 206 -13.86 0.54 -12.79
C LEU A 206 -14.33 1.26 -14.06
N ILE A 207 -13.52 2.19 -14.56
CA ILE A 207 -13.79 2.89 -15.81
C ILE A 207 -12.55 2.95 -16.71
N HIS A 208 -12.79 3.07 -18.01
CA HIS A 208 -11.75 3.44 -18.97
C HIS A 208 -11.60 4.96 -19.00
N GLU A 209 -10.37 5.45 -18.92
CA GLU A 209 -10.04 6.87 -18.83
C GLU A 209 -9.63 7.50 -20.18
N VAL A 210 -9.21 8.76 -20.17
CA VAL A 210 -8.91 9.53 -21.39
C VAL A 210 -7.71 8.98 -22.19
N GLY A 211 -6.70 8.42 -21.54
CA GLY A 211 -5.48 7.88 -22.16
C GLY A 211 -5.68 6.49 -22.77
N ALA A 212 -4.86 6.12 -23.76
CA ALA A 212 -4.87 4.75 -24.30
C ALA A 212 -4.33 3.77 -23.24
N GLY A 213 -5.09 2.72 -22.93
CA GLY A 213 -4.80 1.80 -21.83
C GLY A 213 -4.89 2.44 -20.45
N GLN A 214 -5.46 3.64 -20.31
CA GLN A 214 -5.66 4.29 -19.02
C GLN A 214 -6.98 3.82 -18.42
N MET A 215 -6.93 3.44 -17.16
CA MET A 215 -8.05 2.91 -16.39
C MET A 215 -8.10 3.61 -15.04
N GLU A 216 -9.26 3.59 -14.39
CA GLU A 216 -9.44 4.08 -13.04
C GLU A 216 -10.21 3.07 -12.21
N ILE A 217 -9.74 2.82 -10.99
CA ILE A 217 -10.46 2.07 -9.96
C ILE A 217 -10.81 3.01 -8.82
N ASN A 218 -12.09 3.02 -8.47
CA ASN A 218 -12.62 3.80 -7.37
C ASN A 218 -12.83 2.95 -6.12
N PHE A 219 -12.63 3.56 -4.97
CA PHE A 219 -12.82 2.93 -3.67
C PHE A 219 -13.94 3.63 -2.91
N PHE A 220 -14.68 2.88 -2.11
CA PHE A 220 -15.61 3.49 -1.16
C PHE A 220 -14.87 4.40 -0.18
N HIS A 221 -15.49 5.53 0.14
CA HIS A 221 -14.92 6.45 1.10
C HIS A 221 -14.85 5.85 2.50
N ALA A 222 -13.81 6.21 3.25
CA ALA A 222 -13.63 5.80 4.63
C ALA A 222 -12.83 6.86 5.40
N GLU A 223 -12.58 6.59 6.68
CA GLU A 223 -11.56 7.31 7.43
C GLU A 223 -10.18 7.12 6.76
N PRO A 224 -9.34 8.16 6.75
CA PRO A 224 -8.02 8.12 6.10
C PRO A 224 -7.00 7.19 6.79
#